data_AF-A0A2V6DGJ2-F1
#
_entry.id   AF-A0A2V6DGJ2-F1
#
_cell.length_a   1.000
_cell.length_b   1.000
_cell.length_c   1.000
_cell.angle_alpha   90.00
_cell.angle_beta   90.00
_cell.angle_gamma   90.00
#
_symmetry.space_group_name_H-M   'P 1'
#
loop_
_entity.id
_entity.type
_entity.pdbx_description
1 polymer ?
#
loop_
_entity_poly.entity_id
_entity_poly.type
_entity_poly.pdbx_seq_one_letter_code
_entity_poly.pdbx_strand_id
1 'polypeptide(L)' 'MPALVAIKHNVPLRHFAQRLQAAGKSEMAIIGAVMRKLVHISFGVLKHQQPFNPSLA' A
#
# COMPACT_ATOMS: atom_id res chain seq x y z
N MET A 1 -0.53 12.67 -5.40
CA MET A 1 -0.97 11.28 -5.62
C MET A 1 -0.88 10.48 -4.32
N PRO A 2 -1.98 9.84 -3.87
CA PRO A 2 -2.05 9.17 -2.56
C PRO A 2 -1.11 7.96 -2.42
N ALA A 3 -0.87 7.21 -3.50
CA ALA A 3 0.07 6.08 -3.48
C ALA A 3 1.51 6.49 -3.16
N LEU A 4 2.00 7.61 -3.70
CA LEU A 4 3.35 8.11 -3.42
C LEU A 4 3.51 8.52 -1.95
N VAL A 5 2.51 9.19 -1.40
CA VAL A 5 2.47 9.55 0.03
C VAL A 5 2.45 8.29 0.88
N ALA A 6 1.66 7.29 0.49
CA ALA A 6 1.57 6.04 1.21
C ALA A 6 2.90 5.27 1.23
N ILE A 7 3.64 5.21 0.12
CA ILE A 7 5.00 4.63 0.07
C ILE A 7 5.97 5.42 0.96
N LYS A 8 5.81 6.74 1.04
CA LYS A 8 6.68 7.60 1.86
C LYS A 8 6.39 7.47 3.36
N HIS A 9 5.15 7.35 3.79
CA HIS A 9 4.81 7.40 5.22
C HIS A 9 4.47 6.04 5.82
N ASN A 10 4.04 5.05 5.03
CA ASN A 10 3.69 3.72 5.52
C ASN A 10 4.82 2.73 5.22
N VAL A 11 5.60 2.36 6.24
CA VAL A 11 6.68 1.37 6.17
C VAL A 11 6.27 0.07 5.46
N PRO A 12 5.09 -0.52 5.70
CA PRO A 12 4.69 -1.77 5.04
C PRO A 12 4.41 -1.59 3.55
N LEU A 13 3.79 -0.48 3.16
CA LEU A 13 3.55 -0.16 1.75
C LEU A 13 4.84 0.20 1.03
N ARG A 14 5.83 0.75 1.73
CA ARG A 14 7.19 0.94 1.20
C ARG A 14 7.85 -0.40 0.90
N HIS A 15 7.85 -1.33 1.86
CA HIS A 15 8.39 -2.68 1.64
C HIS A 15 7.69 -3.40 0.48
N PHE A 16 6.36 -3.27 0.40
CA PHE A 16 5.58 -3.83 -0.69
C PHE A 16 6.00 -3.26 -2.05
N ALA A 17 6.17 -1.94 -2.16
CA ALA A 17 6.63 -1.28 -3.37
C ALA A 17 8.07 -1.68 -3.74
N GLN A 18 8.99 -1.73 -2.77
CA GLN A 18 10.38 -2.16 -2.97
C GLN A 18 10.46 -3.61 -3.45
N ARG A 19 9.63 -4.50 -2.92
CA ARG A 19 9.57 -5.90 -3.39
C ARG A 19 9.12 -6.00 -4.84
N LEU A 20 8.13 -5.19 -5.26
CA LEU A 20 7.68 -5.14 -6.64
C LEU A 20 8.75 -4.54 -7.56
N GLN A 21 9.47 -3.53 -7.08
CA GLN A 21 10.59 -2.93 -7.80
C GLN A 21 11.73 -3.94 -7.98
N ALA A 22 12.10 -4.69 -6.94
CA ALA A 22 13.08 -5.77 -7.01
C ALA A 22 12.66 -6.90 -7.97
N ALA A 23 11.34 -7.12 -8.13
CA ALA A 23 10.77 -8.04 -9.11
C ALA A 23 10.72 -7.46 -10.54
N GLY A 24 11.33 -6.30 -10.81
CA GLY A 24 11.43 -5.69 -12.14
C GLY A 24 10.11 -5.12 -12.68
N LYS A 25 9.13 -4.82 -11.82
CA LYS A 25 7.86 -4.23 -12.26
C LYS A 25 8.04 -2.77 -12.65
N SER A 26 7.29 -2.32 -13.66
CA SER A 26 7.27 -0.91 -14.06
C SER A 26 6.70 -0.03 -12.95
N GLU A 27 7.15 1.22 -12.90
CA GLU A 27 6.75 2.17 -11.85
C GLU A 27 5.22 2.35 -11.79
N MET A 28 4.56 2.46 -12.95
CA MET A 28 3.10 2.58 -13.03
C MET A 28 2.38 1.34 -12.49
N ALA A 29 2.93 0.13 -12.69
CA ALA A 29 2.37 -1.08 -12.13
C ALA A 29 2.52 -1.12 -10.59
N ILE A 30 3.64 -0.62 -10.06
CA ILE A 30 3.86 -0.50 -8.61
C ILE A 30 2.86 0.47 -7.99
N ILE A 31 2.71 1.66 -8.59
CA ILE A 31 1.75 2.67 -8.13
C ILE A 31 0.32 2.10 -8.15
N GLY A 32 -0.06 1.41 -9.23
CA GLY A 32 -1.36 0.72 -9.34
C GLY A 32 -1.57 -0.33 -8.24
N ALA A 33 -0.56 -1.15 -7.95
CA ALA A 33 -0.61 -2.15 -6.89
C ALA A 33 -0.78 -1.51 -5.50
N VAL A 34 -0.08 -0.40 -5.23
CA VAL A 34 -0.22 0.35 -3.97
C VAL A 34 -1.60 0.98 -3.86
N MET A 35 -2.15 1.56 -4.93
CA MET A 35 -3.52 2.09 -4.94
C MET A 35 -4.55 1.01 -4.60
N ARG A 36 -4.45 -0.17 -5.23
CA ARG A 36 -5.34 -1.30 -4.93
C ARG A 36 -5.24 -1.73 -3.47
N LYS A 37 -4.03 -1.77 -2.91
CA LYS A 37 -3.82 -2.15 -1.52
C LYS A 37 -4.37 -1.12 -0.54
N LEU A 38 -4.26 0.17 -0.84
CA LEU A 38 -4.88 1.24 -0.04
C LEU A 38 -6.41 1.10 0.04
N VAL A 39 -7.08 0.84 -1.08
CA VAL A 39 -8.54 0.65 -1.10
C VAL A 39 -8.95 -0.53 -0.22
N HIS A 40 -8.24 -1.65 -0.27
CA HIS A 40 -8.52 -2.79 0.59
C HIS A 40 -8.28 -2.50 2.07
N ILE A 41 -7.24 -1.74 2.40
CA ILE A 41 -6.98 -1.31 3.78
C ILE A 41 -8.13 -0.45 4.29
N SER A 42 -8.54 0.58 3.53
CA SER A 42 -9.67 1.44 3.89
C SER A 42 -10.96 0.64 4.04
N PHE A 43 -11.21 -0.29 3.12
CA PHE A 43 -12.37 -1.18 3.20
C PHE A 43 -12.33 -2.08 4.44
N GLY A 44 -11.16 -2.64 4.78
CA GLY A 44 -10.98 -3.47 5.98
C GLY A 44 -11.24 -2.69 7.27
N VAL A 45 -10.72 -1.46 7.37
CA VAL A 45 -10.95 -0.55 8.50
C VAL A 45 -12.45 -0.29 8.69
N LEU A 46 -13.15 0.04 7.61
CA LEU A 46 -14.59 0.34 7.65
C LEU A 46 -15.43 -0.92 7.95
N LYS A 47 -15.10 -2.05 7.32
CA LYS A 47 -15.85 -3.31 7.47
C LYS A 47 -15.73 -3.88 8.87
N HIS A 48 -14.54 -3.85 9.45
CA HIS A 48 -14.27 -4.46 10.76
C HIS A 48 -14.35 -3.47 11.91
N GLN A 49 -14.56 -2.17 11.63
CA GLN A 49 -14.56 -1.08 12.61
C GLN A 49 -13.29 -1.06 13.47
N GLN A 50 -12.17 -1.52 12.91
CA GLN A 50 -10.87 -1.53 13.57
C GLN A 50 -9.99 -0.45 12.97
N PRO A 51 -9.30 0.34 13.80
CA PRO A 51 -8.39 1.37 13.30
C PRO A 51 -7.28 0.74 12.45
N PHE A 52 -6.75 1.53 11.53
CA PHE A 52 -5.63 1.11 10.70
C PHE A 52 -4.46 0.67 11.57
N ASN A 53 -4.00 -0.57 11.38
CA ASN A 53 -2.83 -1.11 12.05
C ASN A 53 -1.69 -1.26 11.03
N PRO A 54 -0.62 -0.44 11.13
CA PRO A 54 0.53 -0.53 10.24
C PRO A 54 1.22 -1.89 10.26
N SER A 55 1.17 -2.65 11.36
CA SER A 55 1.84 -3.96 11.44
C SER A 55 1.16 -5.05 10.60
N LEU A 56 -0.10 -4.86 10.19
CA LEU A 56 -0.88 -5.83 9.42
C LEU A 56 -0.92 -5.51 7.91
N ALA A 57 -0.32 -4.40 7.50
CA ALA A 57 -0.51 -3.81 6.17
C ALA A 57 0.54 -4.21 5.13
#